data_AF-A0A1F9ZHG1-F1
#
_entry.id   AF-A0A1F9ZHG1-F1
#
_cell.length_a   1.000
_cell.length_b   1.000
_cell.length_c   1.000
_cell.angle_alpha   90.00
_cell.angle_beta   90.00
_cell.angle_gamma   90.00
#
_symmetry.space_group_name_H-M   'P 1'
#
loop_
_entity.id
_entity.type
_entity.pdbx_description
1 polymer ?
#
loop_
_entity_poly.entity_id
_entity_poly.type
_entity_poly.pdbx_seq_one_letter_code
_entity_poly.pdbx_strand_id
1 'polypeptide(L)'
;MIQVDVTNDSLYTIITLLSVPPSLSPATTYFAIQHDSTTILPRTPVSSLTETNWSENFALYDDRNPTSPEIQAGDAFLVSRAYYRGYWAEISTDDAILLQQTLR
;
A
#
# COMPACT_ATOMS: atom_id res chain seq x y z
N MET A 1 -10.51 11.37 -0.54
CA MET A 1 -10.62 9.90 -0.35
C MET A 1 -9.77 9.24 -1.41
N ILE A 2 -9.08 8.14 -1.08
CA ILE A 2 -8.28 7.40 -2.06
C ILE A 2 -9.20 6.51 -2.91
N GLN A 3 -8.94 6.43 -4.21
CA GLN A 3 -9.55 5.44 -5.10
C GLN A 3 -8.47 4.55 -5.68
N VAL A 4 -8.76 3.26 -5.83
CA VAL A 4 -7.80 2.27 -6.32
C VAL A 4 -8.40 1.36 -7.37
N ASP A 5 -7.54 0.86 -8.24
CA ASP A 5 -7.79 -0.34 -9.04
C ASP A 5 -6.96 -1.49 -8.46
N VAL A 6 -7.53 -2.70 -8.42
CA VAL A 6 -6.87 -3.87 -7.86
C VAL A 6 -6.81 -4.96 -8.92
N THR A 7 -5.59 -5.27 -9.34
CA THR A 7 -5.32 -6.34 -10.29
C THR A 7 -4.43 -7.40 -9.65
N ASN A 8 -4.43 -8.59 -10.23
CA ASN A 8 -3.61 -9.70 -9.75
C ASN A 8 -2.82 -10.26 -10.92
N ASP A 9 -1.52 -10.48 -10.70
CA ASP A 9 -0.71 -11.33 -11.57
C ASP A 9 -0.33 -12.63 -10.82
N SER A 10 0.64 -13.39 -11.34
CA SER A 10 1.07 -14.65 -10.72
C SER A 10 1.82 -14.47 -9.39
N LEU A 11 2.35 -13.29 -9.10
CA LEU A 11 3.21 -13.00 -7.94
C LEU A 11 2.58 -12.00 -6.97
N TYR A 12 1.88 -11.00 -7.48
CA TYR A 12 1.45 -9.81 -6.75
C TYR A 12 -0.04 -9.52 -6.92
N THR A 13 -0.64 -9.06 -5.83
CA THR A 13 -1.82 -8.20 -5.89
C THR A 13 -1.31 -6.78 -6.03
N ILE A 14 -1.70 -6.12 -7.11
CA ILE A 14 -1.27 -4.78 -7.48
C ILE A 14 -2.41 -3.82 -7.16
N ILE A 15 -2.19 -2.92 -6.21
CA ILE A 15 -3.13 -1.86 -5.83
C ILE A 15 -2.65 -0.57 -6.49
N THR A 16 -3.24 -0.19 -7.62
CA THR A 16 -2.89 1.05 -8.32
C THR A 16 -3.74 2.20 -7.79
N LEU A 17 -3.10 3.31 -7.42
CA LEU A 17 -3.78 4.50 -6.94
C LEU A 17 -4.37 5.27 -8.13
N LEU A 18 -5.70 5.36 -8.21
CA LEU A 18 -6.40 6.11 -9.26
C LEU A 18 -6.60 7.58 -8.89
N SER A 19 -6.78 7.86 -7.60
CA SER A 19 -6.95 9.21 -7.07
C SER A 19 -6.40 9.25 -5.65
N VAL A 20 -5.62 10.29 -5.36
CA VAL A 20 -4.95 10.50 -4.08
C VAL A 20 -5.24 11.93 -3.61
N PRO A 21 -5.63 12.17 -2.35
CA PRO A 21 -5.69 13.51 -1.79
C PRO A 21 -4.34 14.23 -1.91
N PRO A 22 -4.33 15.55 -2.14
CA PRO A 22 -3.08 16.29 -2.18
C PRO A 22 -2.34 16.21 -0.83
N SER A 23 -1.02 16.40 -0.86
CA SER A 23 -0.18 16.50 0.33
C SER A 23 0.01 15.21 1.14
N LEU A 24 -0.33 14.05 0.57
CA LEU A 24 0.08 12.78 1.15
C LEU A 24 1.55 12.50 0.81
N SER A 25 2.40 12.49 1.83
CA SER A 25 3.81 12.14 1.67
C SER A 25 4.05 10.66 1.98
N PRO A 26 5.01 10.00 1.32
CA PRO A 26 5.39 8.62 1.67
C PRO A 26 5.86 8.45 3.12
N ALA A 27 6.38 9.50 3.76
CA ALA A 27 6.90 9.44 5.13
C ALA A 27 5.80 9.51 6.21
N THR A 28 4.67 10.14 5.89
CA THR A 28 3.53 10.34 6.83
C THR A 28 2.28 9.57 6.44
N THR A 29 2.36 8.80 5.35
CA THR A 29 1.33 7.85 4.94
C THR A 29 1.81 6.45 5.31
N TYR A 30 0.89 5.63 5.79
CA TYR A 30 1.15 4.30 6.28
C TYR A 30 0.37 3.28 5.47
N PHE A 31 0.98 2.11 5.31
CA PHE A 31 0.35 0.93 4.76
C PHE A 31 0.36 -0.16 5.83
N ALA A 32 -0.76 -0.85 5.99
CA ALA A 32 -0.89 -1.98 6.91
C ALA A 32 -1.64 -3.13 6.23
N ILE A 33 -1.42 -4.33 6.74
CA ILE A 33 -2.16 -5.52 6.31
C ILE A 33 -2.75 -6.19 7.54
N GLN A 34 -4.03 -6.50 7.46
CA GLN A 34 -4.79 -7.17 8.51
C GLN A 34 -5.40 -8.47 7.97
N HIS A 35 -5.49 -9.47 8.83
CA HIS A 35 -6.27 -10.68 8.57
C HIS A 35 -7.12 -10.93 9.80
N ASP A 36 -8.44 -10.87 9.60
CA ASP A 36 -9.40 -10.68 10.68
C ASP A 36 -9.02 -9.44 11.53
N SER A 37 -9.40 -9.40 12.81
CA SER A 37 -9.02 -8.32 13.73
C SER A 37 -7.52 -8.32 14.11
N THR A 38 -6.68 -9.08 13.39
CA THR A 38 -5.25 -9.22 13.67
C THR A 38 -4.43 -8.43 12.66
N THR A 39 -3.56 -7.56 13.16
CA THR A 39 -2.56 -6.86 12.35
C THR A 39 -1.42 -7.81 11.99
N ILE A 40 -1.19 -8.00 10.70
CA ILE A 40 -0.13 -8.86 10.16
C ILE A 40 1.08 -8.02 9.74
N LEU A 41 0.87 -6.99 8.92
CA LEU A 41 1.84 -5.94 8.68
C LEU A 41 1.38 -4.73 9.51
N PRO A 42 2.14 -4.27 10.53
CA PRO A 42 1.81 -3.06 11.27
C PRO A 42 1.76 -1.84 10.35
N ARG A 43 1.27 -0.71 10.86
CA ARG A 43 1.31 0.57 10.12
C ARG A 43 2.76 0.92 9.80
N THR A 44 3.18 0.59 8.59
CA THR A 44 4.53 0.79 8.07
C THR A 44 4.52 2.03 7.18
N PRO A 45 5.41 3.01 7.40
CA PRO A 45 5.52 4.17 6.52
C PRO A 45 5.72 3.72 5.07
N VAL A 46 5.02 4.35 4.13
CA VAL A 46 5.12 4.03 2.70
C VAL A 46 6.57 4.18 2.22
N SER A 47 7.31 5.17 2.73
CA SER A 47 8.74 5.36 2.45
C SER A 47 9.64 4.19 2.89
N SER A 48 9.16 3.30 3.75
CA SER A 48 9.89 2.11 4.23
C SER A 48 9.53 0.84 3.47
N LEU A 49 8.52 0.89 2.59
CA LEU A 49 8.14 -0.21 1.70
C LEU A 49 8.98 -0.14 0.42
N THR A 50 10.24 -0.53 0.54
CA THR A 50 11.22 -0.53 -0.57
C THR A 50 11.68 -1.95 -0.88
N GLU A 51 12.37 -2.14 -2.01
CA GLU A 51 12.95 -3.44 -2.37
C GLU A 51 13.90 -3.96 -1.29
N THR A 52 14.62 -3.07 -0.60
CA THR A 52 15.52 -3.43 0.51
C THR A 52 14.80 -4.14 1.65
N ASN A 53 13.56 -3.73 1.94
CA ASN A 53 12.79 -4.26 3.06
C ASN A 53 11.73 -5.28 2.62
N TRP A 54 11.78 -5.73 1.36
CA TRP A 54 10.80 -6.64 0.79
C TRP A 54 10.68 -7.96 1.55
N SER A 55 11.80 -8.54 1.98
CA SER A 55 11.82 -9.84 2.69
C SER A 55 11.14 -9.80 4.07
N GLU A 56 10.97 -8.61 4.63
CA GLU A 56 10.31 -8.40 5.92
C GLU A 56 8.83 -8.06 5.73
N ASN A 57 8.54 -7.18 4.77
CA ASN A 57 7.21 -6.60 4.60
C ASN A 57 6.33 -7.35 3.59
N PHE A 58 6.91 -8.09 2.64
CA PHE A 58 6.23 -8.71 1.49
C PHE A 58 5.26 -7.77 0.75
N ALA A 59 5.54 -6.47 0.83
CA ALA A 59 4.84 -5.37 0.22
C ALA A 59 5.86 -4.30 -0.19
N LEU A 60 5.63 -3.68 -1.35
CA LEU A 60 6.50 -2.69 -1.97
C LEU A 60 5.65 -1.52 -2.43
N TYR A 61 6.13 -0.30 -2.21
CA TYR A 61 5.61 0.88 -2.87
C TYR A 61 6.36 1.11 -4.19
N ASP A 62 5.62 1.05 -5.29
CA ASP A 62 6.07 1.32 -6.66
C ASP A 62 5.77 2.79 -6.99
N ASP A 63 6.76 3.64 -6.75
CA ASP A 63 6.73 5.07 -7.08
C ASP A 63 6.93 5.26 -8.58
N ARG A 64 5.83 5.53 -9.29
CA ARG A 64 5.84 5.75 -10.75
C ARG A 64 6.04 7.22 -11.11
N ASN A 65 6.08 8.10 -10.12
CA ASN A 65 6.22 9.54 -10.29
C ASN A 65 7.33 10.11 -9.38
N PRO A 66 8.59 9.63 -9.47
CA PRO A 66 9.65 9.90 -8.49
C PRO A 66 10.12 11.36 -8.42
N THR A 67 9.69 12.21 -9.37
CA THR A 67 9.96 13.65 -9.32
C THR A 67 9.03 14.39 -8.35
N SER A 68 7.94 13.76 -7.92
CA SER A 68 7.01 14.27 -6.93
C SER A 68 7.42 13.82 -5.53
N PRO A 69 7.49 14.71 -4.53
CA PRO A 69 7.70 14.32 -3.14
C PRO A 69 6.43 13.73 -2.49
N GLU A 70 5.28 13.85 -3.16
CA GLU A 70 3.98 13.36 -2.70
C GLU A 70 3.59 12.08 -3.45
N ILE A 71 2.80 11.22 -2.79
CA ILE A 71 2.13 10.07 -3.40
C ILE A 71 1.15 10.60 -4.46
N GLN A 72 1.21 10.05 -5.67
CA GLN A 72 0.42 10.48 -6.81
C GLN A 72 -0.53 9.39 -7.31
N ALA A 73 -1.52 9.81 -8.10
CA ALA A 73 -2.25 8.88 -8.94
C ALA A 73 -1.28 8.22 -9.96
N GLY A 74 -1.44 6.92 -10.18
CA GLY A 74 -0.57 6.09 -11.00
C GLY A 74 0.41 5.25 -10.20
N ASP A 75 0.80 5.69 -9.00
CA ASP A 75 1.65 4.93 -8.08
C ASP A 75 0.92 3.66 -7.61
N ALA A 76 1.67 2.66 -7.14
CA ALA A 76 1.09 1.38 -6.77
C ALA A 76 1.70 0.76 -5.52
N PHE A 77 0.94 -0.15 -4.91
CA PHE A 77 1.46 -1.11 -3.94
C PHE A 77 1.50 -2.50 -4.59
N LEU A 78 2.68 -3.13 -4.59
CA LEU A 78 2.84 -4.52 -4.99
C LEU A 78 2.86 -5.38 -3.73
N VAL A 79 1.86 -6.24 -3.58
CA VAL A 79 1.66 -7.03 -2.36
C VAL A 79 1.77 -8.51 -2.69
N SER A 80 2.61 -9.27 -1.99
CA SER A 80 2.86 -10.67 -2.32
C SER A 80 1.61 -11.55 -2.15
N ARG A 81 1.21 -12.24 -3.21
CA ARG A 81 0.07 -13.17 -3.18
C ARG A 81 0.37 -14.43 -2.38
N ALA A 82 1.62 -14.84 -2.31
CA ALA A 82 2.00 -16.02 -1.54
C ALA A 82 1.78 -15.80 -0.03
N TYR A 83 1.83 -14.56 0.44
CA TYR A 83 1.78 -14.22 1.87
C TYR A 83 0.45 -13.61 2.31
N TYR A 84 -0.20 -12.80 1.45
CA TYR A 84 -1.33 -11.95 1.88
C TYR A 84 -2.62 -12.17 1.10
N ARG A 85 -2.78 -13.31 0.43
CA ARG A 85 -4.02 -13.63 -0.27
C ARG A 85 -5.18 -13.78 0.72
N GLY A 86 -6.27 -13.05 0.47
CA GLY A 86 -7.47 -13.03 1.31
C GLY A 86 -7.42 -12.01 2.46
N TYR A 87 -6.31 -11.26 2.59
CA TYR A 87 -6.12 -10.30 3.68
C TYR A 87 -6.68 -8.93 3.29
N TRP A 88 -6.63 -7.96 4.20
CA TRP A 88 -7.08 -6.59 3.99
C TRP A 88 -5.90 -5.64 4.05
N ALA A 89 -5.71 -4.83 3.01
CA ALA A 89 -4.80 -3.71 3.02
C ALA A 89 -5.49 -2.45 3.54
N GLU A 90 -4.76 -1.66 4.30
CA GLU A 90 -5.17 -0.34 4.78
C GLU A 90 -4.16 0.70 4.31
N ILE A 91 -4.65 1.86 3.85
CA ILE A 91 -3.85 3.07 3.69
C ILE A 91 -4.38 4.11 4.68
N SER A 92 -3.51 4.64 5.51
CA SER A 92 -3.87 5.58 6.57
C SER A 92 -2.81 6.67 6.80
N THR A 93 -3.22 7.74 7.47
CA THR A 93 -2.33 8.72 8.11
C THR A 93 -2.46 8.57 9.62
N ASP A 94 -1.79 9.42 10.40
CA ASP A 94 -1.97 9.45 11.86
C ASP A 94 -3.38 9.86 12.29
N ASP A 95 -4.08 10.63 11.45
CA ASP A 95 -5.39 11.19 11.78
C ASP A 95 -6.56 10.36 11.23
N ALA A 96 -6.36 9.56 10.18
CA ALA A 96 -7.45 8.89 9.49
C ALA A 96 -7.05 7.66 8.69
N ILE A 97 -7.98 6.71 8.60
CA ILE A 97 -7.96 5.67 7.58
C ILE A 97 -8.51 6.25 6.27
N LEU A 98 -7.73 6.14 5.20
CA LEU A 98 -8.05 6.70 3.88
C LEU A 98 -8.63 5.66 2.91
N LEU A 99 -8.27 4.40 3.10
CA LEU A 99 -8.70 3.25 2.30
C LEU A 99 -8.61 1.95 3.11
N GLN A 100 -9.58 1.06 2.91
CA GLN A 100 -9.46 -0.37 3.24
C GLN A 100 -9.83 -1.19 2.01
N GLN A 101 -9.02 -2.19 1.66
CA GLN A 101 -9.15 -2.94 0.43
C GLN A 101 -8.82 -4.42 0.64
N THR A 102 -9.74 -5.32 0.27
CA THR A 102 -9.46 -6.76 0.28
C THR A 102 -8.48 -7.15 -0.81
N LEU A 103 -7.51 -7.99 -0.48
CA LEU A 103 -6.51 -8.59 -1.36
C LEU A 103 -7.03 -9.95 -1.85
N ARG A 104 -7.24 -10.14 -3.16
CA ARG A 104 -7.94 -11.32 -3.74
C ARG A 104 -7.01 -12.36 -4.37
#